data_AF-A0AAP0S636-F1
#
_entry.id   AF-A0AAP0S636-F1
#
_cell.length_a   1.000
_cell.length_b   1.000
_cell.length_c   1.000
_cell.angle_alpha   90.00
_cell.angle_beta   90.00
_cell.angle_gamma   90.00
#
_symmetry.space_group_name_H-M   'P 1'
#
loop_
_entity.id
_entity.type
_entity.pdbx_description
1 polymer ?
#
loop_
_entity_poly.entity_id
_entity_poly.type
_entity_poly.pdbx_seq_one_letter_code
_entity_poly.pdbx_strand_id
1 'polypeptide(L)'
;MIGWEDVYKVVVAMLPLYFALILGFGSVRWWHIFTHEQCDAINRFVCFFTLPLFTFEFTANVDPFKMNYLFIGADAISKFIIVVVLALWAKCSSKGSYCWSITSFSLSALTNSLVVGVPLLKAMYGPMAVDLVVQSSVVQAIIWLTILLFVLEFRRSGTGISSTATISDSSVKPGETGKDLEGNEVVTITRPSFWRLMRIVWLKLAMNPNSYACIVGLAWAFISNRCHFKMPTIMEGSILIMSRAGTGTAMFSMGLFMALQEKFIACGTSLTLFGMVLRFIAGPAAMAIGAIAVGLHGDILRVCIIQAALPQSITSFIYAKEYGLHANVLSTAVIFGMMVSLPVLVAYYAILEFLN
;
A
#
# COMPACT_ATOMS: atom_id res chain seq x y z
N MET A 1 -30.71 9.87 -0.44
CA MET A 1 -30.52 10.39 0.94
C MET A 1 -30.26 9.18 1.78
N ILE A 2 -29.00 9.00 2.18
CA ILE A 2 -28.54 7.89 3.01
C ILE A 2 -29.42 7.80 4.25
N GLY A 3 -30.10 6.67 4.40
CA GLY A 3 -30.85 6.37 5.59
C GLY A 3 -29.91 5.94 6.72
N TRP A 4 -30.40 6.00 7.97
CA TRP A 4 -29.73 5.34 9.10
C TRP A 4 -29.50 3.84 8.83
N GLU A 5 -30.34 3.22 8.01
CA GLU A 5 -30.19 1.84 7.57
C GLU A 5 -28.92 1.60 6.74
N ASP A 6 -28.51 2.54 5.89
CA ASP A 6 -27.33 2.38 5.04
C ASP A 6 -26.03 2.57 5.83
N VAL A 7 -26.03 3.53 6.76
CA VAL A 7 -24.94 3.67 7.76
C VAL A 7 -24.86 2.41 8.62
N TYR A 8 -26.00 1.85 9.04
CA TYR A 8 -26.04 0.61 9.79
C TYR A 8 -25.44 -0.57 9.00
N LYS A 9 -25.77 -0.73 7.71
CA LYS A 9 -25.15 -1.77 6.84
C LYS A 9 -23.63 -1.63 6.78
N VAL A 10 -23.12 -0.41 6.66
CA VAL A 10 -21.68 -0.12 6.67
C VAL A 10 -21.03 -0.53 7.99
N VAL A 11 -21.64 -0.14 9.11
CA VAL A 11 -21.14 -0.49 10.45
C VAL A 11 -21.18 -2.01 10.66
N VAL A 12 -22.25 -2.68 10.26
CA VAL A 12 -22.38 -4.15 10.34
C VAL A 12 -21.31 -4.87 9.52
N ALA A 13 -20.97 -4.34 8.34
CA ALA A 13 -19.90 -4.91 7.51
C ALA A 13 -18.50 -4.70 8.10
N MET A 14 -18.28 -3.57 8.80
CA MET A 14 -16.97 -3.19 9.31
C MET A 14 -16.68 -3.66 10.73
N LEU A 15 -17.68 -3.74 11.60
CA LEU A 15 -17.52 -4.09 13.01
C LEU A 15 -16.84 -5.45 13.23
N PRO A 16 -17.13 -6.52 12.46
CA PRO A 16 -16.40 -7.79 12.56
C PRO A 16 -14.90 -7.67 12.26
N LEU A 17 -14.51 -6.78 11.32
CA LEU A 17 -13.11 -6.54 11.01
C LEU A 17 -12.40 -5.87 12.19
N TYR A 18 -13.02 -4.84 12.79
CA TYR A 18 -12.47 -4.18 13.97
C TYR A 18 -12.44 -5.11 15.20
N PHE A 19 -13.41 -6.02 15.32
CA PHE A 19 -13.38 -7.04 16.36
C PHE A 19 -12.12 -7.92 16.24
N ALA A 20 -11.79 -8.42 15.05
CA ALA A 20 -10.56 -9.18 14.82
C ALA A 20 -9.29 -8.36 15.13
N LEU A 21 -9.28 -7.07 14.77
CA LEU A 21 -8.20 -6.14 15.11
C LEU A 21 -8.02 -5.97 16.61
N ILE A 22 -9.12 -5.77 17.35
CA ILE A 22 -9.10 -5.63 18.81
C ILE A 22 -8.62 -6.91 19.48
N LEU A 23 -9.03 -8.09 18.99
CA LEU A 23 -8.53 -9.38 19.48
C LEU A 23 -7.01 -9.50 19.27
N GLY A 24 -6.51 -9.14 18.09
CA GLY A 24 -5.08 -9.10 17.80
C GLY A 24 -4.34 -8.18 18.76
N PHE A 25 -4.83 -6.96 18.93
CA PHE A 25 -4.25 -5.98 19.84
C PHE A 25 -4.25 -6.45 21.31
N GLY A 26 -5.40 -6.94 21.79
CA GLY A 26 -5.60 -7.41 23.15
C GLY A 26 -4.77 -8.64 23.48
N SER A 27 -4.55 -9.53 22.51
CA SER A 27 -3.74 -10.74 22.69
C SER A 27 -2.30 -10.45 23.13
N VAL A 28 -1.74 -9.31 22.71
CA VAL A 28 -0.38 -8.91 23.07
C VAL A 28 -0.40 -7.95 24.26
N ARG A 29 -1.30 -6.95 24.24
CA ARG A 29 -1.25 -5.83 25.19
C ARG A 29 -1.98 -6.08 26.51
N TRP A 30 -3.06 -6.86 26.49
CA TRP A 30 -3.92 -7.08 27.67
C TRP A 30 -3.78 -8.49 28.22
N TRP A 31 -3.77 -9.49 27.34
CA TRP A 31 -3.74 -10.90 27.74
C TRP A 31 -2.33 -11.50 27.73
N HIS A 32 -1.35 -10.82 27.13
CA HIS A 32 0.05 -11.28 27.05
C HIS A 32 0.20 -12.73 26.54
N ILE A 33 -0.68 -13.16 25.63
CA ILE A 33 -0.72 -14.51 25.05
C ILE A 33 0.47 -14.74 24.12
N PHE A 34 0.81 -13.74 23.30
CA PHE A 34 1.85 -13.86 22.29
C PHE A 34 3.09 -13.04 22.61
N THR A 35 4.26 -13.67 22.43
CA THR A 35 5.56 -12.99 22.46
C THR A 35 5.86 -12.29 21.12
N HIS A 36 6.87 -11.42 21.11
CA HIS A 36 7.26 -10.69 19.89
C HIS A 36 7.69 -11.62 18.74
N GLU A 37 8.36 -12.74 19.06
CA GLU A 37 8.74 -13.75 18.07
C GLU A 37 7.53 -14.51 17.52
N GLN A 38 6.58 -14.86 18.38
CA GLN A 38 5.33 -15.51 17.97
C GLN A 38 4.49 -14.59 17.09
N CYS A 39 4.45 -13.29 17.38
CA CYS A 39 3.78 -12.32 16.52
C CYS A 39 4.42 -12.23 15.14
N ASP A 40 5.75 -12.28 15.03
CA ASP A 40 6.44 -12.32 13.74
C ASP A 40 6.12 -13.61 12.97
N ALA A 41 6.07 -14.76 13.65
CA ALA A 41 5.66 -16.03 13.05
C ALA A 41 4.22 -15.99 12.52
N ILE A 42 3.28 -15.42 13.29
CA ILE A 42 1.88 -15.23 12.83
C ILE A 42 1.84 -14.29 11.62
N ASN A 43 2.55 -13.16 11.66
CA ASN A 43 2.59 -12.22 10.54
C ASN A 43 3.18 -12.87 9.28
N ARG A 44 4.22 -13.69 9.40
CA ARG A 44 4.77 -14.47 8.27
C ARG A 44 3.74 -15.46 7.74
N PHE A 45 3.06 -16.21 8.60
CA PHE A 45 1.98 -17.10 8.17
C PHE A 45 0.91 -16.34 7.38
N VAL A 46 0.49 -15.18 7.89
CA VAL A 46 -0.52 -14.35 7.23
C VAL A 46 -0.02 -13.86 5.86
N CYS A 47 1.20 -13.34 5.79
CA CYS A 47 1.81 -12.80 4.58
C CYS A 47 2.14 -13.84 3.51
N PHE A 48 2.53 -15.07 3.88
CA PHE A 48 2.95 -16.10 2.92
C PHE A 48 1.82 -17.03 2.49
N PHE A 49 0.77 -17.20 3.30
CA PHE A 49 -0.31 -18.15 3.02
C PHE A 49 -1.67 -17.47 2.86
N THR A 50 -2.16 -16.82 3.92
CA THR A 50 -3.55 -16.31 3.92
C THR A 50 -3.76 -15.16 2.95
N LEU A 51 -2.91 -14.12 2.97
CA LEU A 51 -3.05 -12.94 2.12
C LEU A 51 -2.81 -13.21 0.63
N PRO A 52 -1.83 -14.04 0.24
CA PRO A 52 -1.65 -14.41 -1.16
C PRO A 52 -2.86 -15.18 -1.70
N LEU A 53 -3.39 -16.17 -0.96
CA LEU A 53 -4.55 -16.93 -1.41
C LEU A 53 -5.84 -16.09 -1.41
N PHE A 54 -5.98 -15.18 -0.45
CA PHE A 54 -7.02 -14.15 -0.44
C PHE A 54 -6.95 -13.25 -1.68
N THR A 55 -5.77 -12.75 -2.00
CA THR A 55 -5.54 -11.90 -3.17
C THR A 55 -5.78 -12.66 -4.48
N PHE A 56 -5.34 -13.92 -4.55
CA PHE A 56 -5.58 -14.80 -5.68
C PHE A 56 -7.08 -15.03 -5.88
N GLU A 57 -7.84 -15.35 -4.83
CA GLU A 57 -9.29 -15.57 -4.93
C GLU A 57 -9.99 -14.37 -5.56
N PHE A 58 -9.70 -13.16 -5.10
CA PHE A 58 -10.30 -11.96 -5.70
C PHE A 58 -9.85 -11.75 -7.14
N THR A 59 -8.55 -11.89 -7.41
CA THR A 59 -8.00 -11.63 -8.74
C THR A 59 -8.47 -12.64 -9.79
N ALA A 60 -8.59 -13.91 -9.40
CA ALA A 60 -9.01 -15.01 -10.28
C ALA A 60 -10.47 -14.88 -10.75
N ASN A 61 -11.31 -14.15 -9.99
CA ASN A 61 -12.71 -13.91 -10.31
C ASN A 61 -12.93 -12.64 -11.15
N VAL A 62 -11.88 -11.85 -11.42
CA VAL A 62 -11.98 -10.67 -12.30
C VAL A 62 -12.17 -11.12 -13.75
N ASP A 63 -12.95 -10.38 -14.53
CA ASP A 63 -12.95 -10.46 -15.99
C ASP A 63 -11.98 -9.42 -16.57
N PRO A 64 -10.78 -9.81 -17.02
CA PRO A 64 -9.78 -8.86 -17.56
C PRO A 64 -10.26 -8.14 -18.82
N PHE A 65 -11.24 -8.70 -19.54
CA PHE A 65 -11.76 -8.13 -20.79
C PHE A 65 -12.86 -7.09 -20.56
N LYS A 66 -13.46 -7.07 -19.37
CA LYS A 66 -14.48 -6.09 -18.96
C LYS A 66 -13.99 -5.13 -17.89
N MET A 67 -12.68 -4.91 -17.81
CA MET A 67 -12.13 -3.93 -16.89
C MET A 67 -12.59 -2.52 -17.25
N ASN A 68 -12.88 -1.71 -16.23
CA ASN A 68 -13.29 -0.33 -16.46
C ASN A 68 -12.04 0.52 -16.73
N TYR A 69 -11.71 0.72 -18.01
CA TYR A 69 -10.54 1.48 -18.43
C TYR A 69 -10.58 2.95 -17.99
N LEU A 70 -11.77 3.55 -17.88
CA LEU A 70 -11.93 4.92 -17.39
C LEU A 70 -11.54 5.00 -15.90
N PHE A 71 -11.94 4.01 -15.11
CA PHE A 71 -11.55 3.88 -13.71
C PHE A 71 -10.03 3.69 -13.53
N ILE A 72 -9.42 2.81 -14.33
CA ILE A 72 -7.96 2.60 -14.30
C ILE A 72 -7.21 3.86 -14.75
N GLY A 73 -7.71 4.55 -15.78
CA GLY A 73 -7.17 5.81 -16.26
C GLY A 73 -7.25 6.92 -15.21
N ALA A 74 -8.37 7.02 -14.49
CA ALA A 74 -8.55 7.96 -13.40
C ALA A 74 -7.55 7.72 -12.25
N ASP A 75 -7.34 6.45 -11.88
CA ASP A 75 -6.34 6.07 -10.88
C ASP A 75 -4.91 6.45 -11.32
N ALA A 76 -4.58 6.23 -12.60
CA ALA A 76 -3.28 6.61 -13.15
C ALA A 76 -3.06 8.12 -13.18
N ILE A 77 -4.07 8.89 -13.58
CA ILE A 77 -4.02 10.35 -13.60
C ILE A 77 -3.90 10.90 -12.17
N SER A 78 -4.67 10.37 -11.22
CA SER A 78 -4.58 10.74 -9.81
C SER A 78 -3.16 10.58 -9.26
N LYS A 79 -2.54 9.42 -9.50
CA LYS A 79 -1.15 9.17 -9.08
C LYS A 79 -0.14 10.05 -9.81
N PHE A 80 -0.35 10.31 -11.09
CA PHE A 80 0.48 11.24 -11.86
C PHE A 80 0.41 12.67 -11.28
N ILE A 81 -0.80 13.16 -10.96
CA ILE A 81 -1.00 14.46 -10.31
C ILE A 81 -0.24 14.51 -8.98
N ILE A 82 -0.38 13.48 -8.13
CA ILE A 82 0.34 13.40 -6.86
C ILE A 82 1.86 13.48 -7.09
N VAL A 83 2.40 12.72 -8.05
CA VAL A 83 3.84 12.74 -8.37
C VAL A 83 4.29 14.12 -8.83
N VAL A 84 3.55 14.79 -9.71
CA VAL A 84 3.88 16.14 -10.20
C VAL A 84 3.87 17.15 -9.06
N VAL A 85 2.82 17.15 -8.22
CA VAL A 85 2.72 18.05 -7.07
C VAL A 85 3.88 17.82 -6.09
N LEU A 86 4.23 16.56 -5.80
CA LEU A 86 5.35 16.23 -4.92
C LEU A 86 6.72 16.57 -5.52
N ALA A 87 6.87 16.49 -6.83
CA ALA A 87 8.09 16.89 -7.53
C ALA A 87 8.27 18.42 -7.50
N LEU A 88 7.19 19.17 -7.73
CA LEU A 88 7.18 20.63 -7.61
C LEU A 88 7.46 21.06 -6.16
N TRP A 89 6.83 20.42 -5.19
CA TRP A 89 7.07 20.68 -3.77
C TRP A 89 8.53 20.40 -3.38
N ALA A 90 9.13 19.30 -3.85
CA ALA A 90 10.54 18.97 -3.63
C ALA A 90 11.50 19.99 -4.29
N LYS A 91 11.12 20.59 -5.42
CA LYS A 91 11.95 21.57 -6.12
C LYS A 91 11.81 22.99 -5.54
N CYS A 92 10.62 23.36 -5.07
CA CYS A 92 10.31 24.73 -4.66
C CYS A 92 10.37 24.96 -3.14
N SER A 93 10.36 23.90 -2.32
CA SER A 93 10.37 24.04 -0.86
C SER A 93 11.71 23.63 -0.26
N SER A 94 12.25 24.45 0.65
CA SER A 94 13.42 24.10 1.46
C SER A 94 13.18 22.90 2.40
N LYS A 95 11.91 22.55 2.65
CA LYS A 95 11.51 21.38 3.47
C LYS A 95 11.25 20.13 2.62
N GLY A 96 11.26 20.25 1.29
CA GLY A 96 10.98 19.16 0.36
C GLY A 96 12.23 18.33 0.08
N SER A 97 12.24 17.08 0.55
CA SER A 97 13.30 16.10 0.22
C SER A 97 12.73 14.94 -0.56
N TYR A 98 13.55 14.32 -1.41
CA TYR A 98 13.18 13.12 -2.16
C TYR A 98 12.61 11.99 -1.26
N CYS A 99 13.17 11.82 -0.05
CA CYS A 99 12.65 10.87 0.94
C CYS A 99 11.24 11.24 1.43
N TRP A 100 10.96 12.53 1.59
CA TRP A 100 9.64 13.04 1.95
C TRP A 100 8.65 12.91 0.79
N SER A 101 9.08 13.08 -0.46
CA SER A 101 8.22 12.81 -1.63
C SER A 101 7.80 11.35 -1.70
N ILE A 102 8.71 10.39 -1.52
CA ILE A 102 8.36 8.95 -1.52
C ILE A 102 7.43 8.61 -0.35
N THR A 103 7.68 9.20 0.82
CA THR A 103 6.84 9.02 2.02
C THR A 103 5.44 9.58 1.79
N SER A 104 5.34 10.79 1.23
CA SER A 104 4.07 11.47 0.96
C SER A 104 3.27 10.78 -0.15
N PHE A 105 3.95 10.26 -1.18
CA PHE A 105 3.32 9.40 -2.18
C PHE A 105 2.77 8.12 -1.55
N SER A 106 3.56 7.45 -0.72
CA SER A 106 3.11 6.25 0.00
C SER A 106 1.88 6.53 0.87
N LEU A 107 1.85 7.66 1.59
CA LEU A 107 0.73 8.07 2.45
C LEU A 107 -0.54 8.42 1.66
N SER A 108 -0.43 8.92 0.44
CA SER A 108 -1.59 9.32 -0.37
C SER A 108 -2.11 8.18 -1.25
N ALA A 109 -1.23 7.29 -1.73
CA ALA A 109 -1.56 6.32 -2.76
C ALA A 109 -1.68 4.85 -2.29
N LEU A 110 -1.07 4.46 -1.17
CA LEU A 110 -1.03 3.03 -0.74
C LEU A 110 -2.12 2.71 0.29
N THR A 111 -3.23 2.16 -0.20
CA THR A 111 -4.44 1.91 0.61
C THR A 111 -4.62 0.42 0.91
N ASN A 112 -5.33 0.10 1.99
CA ASN A 112 -5.75 -1.26 2.30
C ASN A 112 -7.05 -1.63 1.55
N SER A 113 -6.95 -1.74 0.23
CA SER A 113 -8.09 -1.93 -0.68
C SER A 113 -8.80 -3.28 -0.51
N LEU A 114 -8.08 -4.39 -0.44
CA LEU A 114 -8.73 -5.71 -0.43
C LEU A 114 -9.31 -6.10 0.93
N VAL A 115 -8.59 -5.86 2.03
CA VAL A 115 -9.04 -6.31 3.37
C VAL A 115 -10.17 -5.43 3.88
N VAL A 116 -10.02 -4.10 3.79
CA VAL A 116 -11.01 -3.15 4.30
C VAL A 116 -11.94 -2.64 3.20
N GLY A 117 -11.41 -2.35 2.01
CA GLY A 117 -12.19 -1.77 0.93
C GLY A 117 -13.29 -2.67 0.38
N VAL A 118 -13.03 -3.98 0.21
CA VAL A 118 -14.03 -4.90 -0.35
C VAL A 118 -15.29 -5.02 0.52
N PRO A 119 -15.21 -5.37 1.83
CA PRO A 119 -16.41 -5.47 2.67
C PRO A 119 -17.15 -4.14 2.78
N LEU A 120 -16.41 -3.03 2.90
CA LEU A 120 -16.97 -1.70 3.04
C LEU A 120 -17.74 -1.26 1.78
N LEU A 121 -17.07 -1.26 0.63
CA LEU A 121 -17.65 -0.78 -0.62
C LEU A 121 -18.74 -1.72 -1.15
N LYS A 122 -18.66 -3.02 -0.83
CA LYS A 122 -19.77 -3.96 -1.06
C LYS A 122 -21.02 -3.57 -0.28
N ALA A 123 -20.88 -3.13 0.97
CA ALA A 123 -22.02 -2.70 1.79
C ALA A 123 -22.65 -1.39 1.29
N MET A 124 -21.85 -0.51 0.68
CA MET A 124 -22.29 0.82 0.22
C MET A 124 -22.86 0.82 -1.19
N TYR A 125 -22.23 0.10 -2.13
CA TYR A 125 -22.52 0.17 -3.57
C TYR A 125 -22.67 -1.21 -4.23
N GLY A 126 -22.65 -2.29 -3.45
CA GLY A 126 -22.89 -3.64 -3.94
C GLY A 126 -21.74 -4.26 -4.75
N PRO A 127 -22.02 -5.28 -5.57
CA PRO A 127 -21.00 -6.05 -6.29
C PRO A 127 -20.16 -5.23 -7.27
N MET A 128 -20.74 -4.21 -7.92
CA MET A 128 -20.05 -3.35 -8.87
C MET A 128 -18.80 -2.70 -8.23
N ALA A 129 -18.92 -2.25 -6.97
CA ALA A 129 -17.80 -1.63 -6.29
C ALA A 129 -16.72 -2.64 -5.88
N VAL A 130 -17.09 -3.91 -5.62
CA VAL A 130 -16.11 -4.98 -5.39
C VAL A 130 -15.25 -5.15 -6.63
N ASP A 131 -15.85 -5.23 -7.81
CA ASP A 131 -15.11 -5.41 -9.06
C ASP A 131 -14.12 -4.24 -9.29
N LEU A 132 -14.55 -2.99 -9.06
CA LEU A 132 -13.67 -1.82 -9.19
C LEU A 132 -12.48 -1.85 -8.22
N VAL A 133 -12.73 -2.19 -6.94
CA VAL A 133 -11.70 -2.27 -5.91
C VAL A 133 -10.68 -3.35 -6.24
N VAL A 134 -11.15 -4.53 -6.68
CA VAL A 134 -10.27 -5.63 -7.07
C VAL A 134 -9.44 -5.23 -8.29
N GLN A 135 -10.06 -4.66 -9.33
CA GLN A 135 -9.35 -4.15 -10.52
C GLN A 135 -8.24 -3.16 -10.14
N SER A 136 -8.55 -2.19 -9.27
CA SER A 136 -7.57 -1.24 -8.75
C SER A 136 -6.43 -1.92 -8.01
N SER A 137 -6.74 -2.90 -7.16
CA SER A 137 -5.76 -3.62 -6.36
C SER A 137 -4.77 -4.42 -7.21
N VAL A 138 -5.22 -4.98 -8.33
CA VAL A 138 -4.38 -5.71 -9.29
C VAL A 138 -3.42 -4.74 -9.97
N VAL A 139 -3.92 -3.61 -10.48
CA VAL A 139 -3.10 -2.55 -11.09
C VAL A 139 -2.10 -2.00 -10.07
N GLN A 140 -2.52 -1.81 -8.82
CA GLN A 140 -1.67 -1.40 -7.70
C GLN A 140 -0.52 -2.37 -7.45
N ALA A 141 -0.82 -3.68 -7.36
CA ALA A 141 0.17 -4.69 -7.06
C ALA A 141 1.18 -4.92 -8.20
N ILE A 142 0.75 -4.81 -9.45
CA ILE A 142 1.58 -5.11 -10.63
C ILE A 142 2.32 -3.87 -11.11
N ILE A 143 1.63 -2.75 -11.30
CA ILE A 143 2.22 -1.55 -11.93
C ILE A 143 2.78 -0.62 -10.85
N TRP A 144 1.93 -0.15 -9.94
CA TRP A 144 2.31 0.90 -8.99
C TRP A 144 3.35 0.44 -7.98
N LEU A 145 3.24 -0.79 -7.50
CA LEU A 145 4.21 -1.36 -6.59
C LEU A 145 5.58 -1.58 -7.26
N THR A 146 5.60 -1.99 -8.53
CA THR A 146 6.85 -2.12 -9.31
C THR A 146 7.54 -0.78 -9.48
N ILE A 147 6.77 0.28 -9.81
CA ILE A 147 7.31 1.64 -9.92
C ILE A 147 7.86 2.11 -8.57
N LEU A 148 7.12 1.88 -7.48
CA LEU A 148 7.56 2.25 -6.13
C LEU A 148 8.85 1.51 -5.73
N LEU A 149 8.91 0.19 -5.94
CA LEU A 149 10.09 -0.62 -5.65
C LEU A 149 11.29 -0.18 -6.50
N PHE A 150 11.06 0.16 -7.78
CA PHE A 150 12.10 0.71 -8.63
C PHE A 150 12.67 2.02 -8.09
N VAL A 151 11.80 2.95 -7.71
CA VAL A 151 12.19 4.23 -7.10
C VAL A 151 12.96 4.02 -5.79
N LEU A 152 12.51 3.09 -4.95
CA LEU A 152 13.17 2.75 -3.68
C LEU A 152 14.54 2.10 -3.89
N GLU A 153 14.68 1.18 -4.84
CA GLU A 153 15.93 0.49 -5.16
C GLU A 153 16.94 1.42 -5.83
N PHE A 154 16.47 2.30 -6.71
CA PHE A 154 17.26 3.36 -7.30
C PHE A 154 17.85 4.27 -6.21
N ARG A 155 17.03 4.68 -5.23
CA ARG A 155 17.51 5.48 -4.08
C ARG A 155 18.53 4.72 -3.25
N ARG A 156 18.25 3.46 -2.91
CA ARG A 156 19.14 2.62 -2.09
C ARG A 156 20.50 2.47 -2.75
N SER A 157 20.52 2.23 -4.07
CA SER A 157 21.75 2.13 -4.85
C SER A 157 22.51 3.46 -4.92
N GLY A 158 21.82 4.59 -5.05
CA GLY A 158 22.44 5.91 -5.00
C GLY A 158 23.05 6.24 -3.62
N THR A 159 22.38 5.84 -2.54
CA THR A 159 22.84 6.08 -1.16
C THR A 159 24.02 5.18 -0.79
N GLY A 160 23.98 3.91 -1.22
CA GLY A 160 25.06 2.95 -1.00
C GLY A 160 26.39 3.36 -1.63
N ILE A 161 26.35 4.09 -2.75
CA ILE A 161 27.54 4.65 -3.41
C ILE A 161 28.13 5.81 -2.59
N SER A 162 27.29 6.65 -1.96
CA SER A 162 27.75 7.76 -1.11
C SER A 162 28.38 7.29 0.20
N SER A 163 27.88 6.21 0.82
CA SER A 163 28.41 5.67 2.07
C SER A 163 29.72 4.90 1.92
N THR A 164 30.02 4.32 0.75
CA THR A 164 31.33 3.68 0.50
C THR A 164 32.42 4.72 0.24
N ALA A 165 32.07 5.90 -0.26
CA ALA A 165 33.00 7.03 -0.43
C ALA A 165 33.39 7.70 0.91
N THR A 166 32.74 7.35 2.03
CA THR A 166 33.01 7.95 3.35
C THR A 166 33.69 7.02 4.36
N ILE A 167 33.97 5.75 3.99
CA ILE A 167 34.57 4.76 4.92
C ILE A 167 36.09 4.58 4.69
N SER A 168 36.67 5.19 3.65
CA SER A 168 38.12 5.18 3.44
C SER A 168 38.81 6.41 4.06
N ASP A 169 38.57 6.71 5.34
CA ASP A 169 39.42 7.66 6.09
C ASP A 169 39.25 7.51 7.61
N SER A 170 39.71 6.38 8.17
CA SER A 170 40.12 6.31 9.58
C SER A 170 40.96 5.08 9.86
N SER A 171 42.23 5.09 9.45
CA SER A 171 43.27 4.29 10.11
C SER A 171 44.63 4.99 10.01
N VAL A 172 44.94 5.71 11.09
CA VAL A 172 46.25 6.28 11.40
C VAL A 172 47.30 5.17 11.47
N LYS A 173 48.41 5.29 10.71
CA LYS A 173 49.79 4.99 11.15
C LYS A 173 50.82 5.83 10.35
N PRO A 174 51.96 6.23 10.95
CA PRO A 174 52.86 7.25 10.42
C PRO A 174 54.06 6.67 9.64
N GLY A 175 54.59 7.43 8.65
CA GLY A 175 55.90 7.16 8.06
C GLY A 175 56.16 7.79 6.68
N GLU A 176 56.88 8.91 6.68
CA GLU A 176 57.88 9.38 5.69
C GLU A 176 57.53 9.67 4.21
N THR A 177 57.51 10.98 3.93
CA THR A 177 57.98 11.75 2.76
C THR A 177 58.45 11.05 1.47
N GLY A 178 57.82 11.44 0.35
CA GLY A 178 58.37 11.41 -1.01
C GLY A 178 57.39 12.02 -2.02
N LYS A 179 57.83 13.04 -2.77
CA LYS A 179 57.07 13.78 -3.79
C LYS A 179 56.73 12.88 -4.99
N ASP A 180 55.57 13.06 -5.63
CA ASP A 180 55.43 13.46 -7.05
C ASP A 180 53.97 13.38 -7.54
N LEU A 181 53.76 13.99 -8.71
CA LEU A 181 52.56 14.58 -9.32
C LEU A 181 51.45 13.62 -9.82
N GLU A 182 50.25 14.20 -9.96
CA GLU A 182 49.16 13.85 -10.89
C GLU A 182 48.54 12.44 -10.81
N GLY A 183 47.41 12.38 -10.10
CA GLY A 183 46.42 11.33 -10.26
C GLY A 183 45.05 11.87 -9.85
N ASN A 184 44.36 12.56 -10.76
CA ASN A 184 42.98 12.98 -10.57
C ASN A 184 42.10 11.72 -10.65
N GLU A 185 41.98 10.96 -9.56
CA GLU A 185 40.97 9.90 -9.46
C GLU A 185 39.59 10.54 -9.39
N VAL A 186 39.04 10.80 -10.57
CA VAL A 186 37.61 11.00 -10.77
C VAL A 186 36.95 9.69 -10.32
N VAL A 187 36.50 9.64 -9.06
CA VAL A 187 35.60 8.59 -8.58
C VAL A 187 34.37 8.65 -9.48
N THR A 188 34.41 7.81 -10.51
CA THR A 188 33.39 7.77 -11.53
C THR A 188 32.19 7.12 -10.87
N ILE A 189 31.23 7.94 -10.45
CA ILE A 189 29.91 7.51 -9.95
C ILE A 189 29.25 6.73 -11.09
N THR A 190 29.55 5.45 -11.20
CA THR A 190 28.92 4.58 -12.19
C THR A 190 27.52 4.29 -11.66
N ARG A 191 26.55 5.11 -12.11
CA ARG A 191 25.13 4.82 -11.90
C ARG A 191 24.89 3.36 -12.29
N PRO A 192 24.27 2.55 -11.43
CA PRO A 192 23.98 1.16 -11.77
C PRO A 192 23.16 1.14 -13.06
N SER A 193 23.52 0.24 -13.98
CA SER A 193 22.79 0.06 -15.24
C SER A 193 21.29 -0.13 -14.95
N PHE A 194 20.43 0.62 -15.67
CA PHE A 194 18.97 0.55 -15.55
C PHE A 194 18.48 -0.91 -15.60
N TRP A 195 19.07 -1.72 -16.46
CA TRP A 195 18.73 -3.14 -16.60
C TRP A 195 19.04 -3.96 -15.35
N ARG A 196 20.15 -3.67 -14.66
CA ARG A 196 20.50 -4.34 -13.39
C ARG A 196 19.52 -3.96 -12.29
N LEU A 197 19.15 -2.69 -12.19
CA LEU A 197 18.12 -2.23 -11.23
C LEU A 197 16.77 -2.88 -11.51
N MET A 198 16.32 -2.86 -12.78
CA MET A 198 15.08 -3.51 -13.17
C MET A 198 15.09 -5.00 -12.85
N ARG A 199 16.21 -5.71 -13.04
CA ARG A 199 16.33 -7.13 -12.67
C ARG A 199 16.16 -7.35 -11.17
N ILE A 200 16.76 -6.51 -10.32
CA ILE A 200 16.59 -6.60 -8.86
C ILE A 200 15.14 -6.34 -8.46
N VAL A 201 14.52 -5.32 -9.06
CA VAL A 201 13.13 -4.95 -8.79
C VAL A 201 12.18 -6.07 -9.19
N TRP A 202 12.35 -6.65 -10.38
CA TRP A 202 11.57 -7.80 -10.82
C TRP A 202 11.76 -9.02 -9.92
N LEU A 203 12.98 -9.27 -9.45
CA LEU A 203 13.23 -10.35 -8.50
C LEU A 203 12.52 -10.09 -7.16
N LYS A 204 12.61 -8.87 -6.61
CA LYS A 204 11.90 -8.49 -5.37
C LYS A 204 10.39 -8.56 -5.51
N LEU A 205 9.86 -8.16 -6.68
CA LEU A 205 8.44 -8.28 -6.99
C LEU A 205 8.02 -9.75 -7.09
N ALA A 206 8.81 -10.59 -7.77
CA ALA A 206 8.53 -12.02 -7.88
C ALA A 206 8.62 -12.74 -6.52
N MET A 207 9.49 -12.27 -5.62
CA MET A 207 9.58 -12.78 -4.25
C MET A 207 8.49 -12.24 -3.33
N ASN A 208 7.71 -11.23 -3.74
CA ASN A 208 6.61 -10.70 -2.95
C ASN A 208 5.38 -11.62 -3.06
N PRO A 209 4.90 -12.19 -1.93
CA PRO A 209 3.80 -13.13 -1.95
C PRO A 209 2.51 -12.63 -2.59
N ASN A 210 2.17 -11.37 -2.33
CA ASN A 210 0.95 -10.77 -2.87
C ASN A 210 1.09 -10.48 -4.37
N SER A 211 2.29 -10.10 -4.83
CA SER A 211 2.53 -9.81 -6.24
C SER A 211 2.46 -11.06 -7.11
N TYR A 212 3.11 -12.17 -6.72
CA TYR A 212 2.96 -13.40 -7.51
C TYR A 212 1.52 -13.94 -7.44
N ALA A 213 0.82 -13.80 -6.31
CA ALA A 213 -0.59 -14.19 -6.22
C ALA A 213 -1.48 -13.40 -7.17
N CYS A 214 -1.28 -12.08 -7.30
CA CYS A 214 -1.94 -11.26 -8.32
C CYS A 214 -1.60 -11.74 -9.73
N ILE A 215 -0.33 -12.02 -10.03
CA ILE A 215 0.10 -12.44 -11.38
C ILE A 215 -0.52 -13.79 -11.75
N VAL A 216 -0.45 -14.78 -10.85
CA VAL A 216 -1.02 -16.11 -11.05
C VAL A 216 -2.55 -16.04 -11.13
N GLY A 217 -3.19 -15.23 -10.27
CA GLY A 217 -4.63 -14.97 -10.31
C GLY A 217 -5.07 -14.33 -11.60
N LEU A 218 -4.32 -13.35 -12.11
CA LEU A 218 -4.63 -12.67 -13.37
C LEU A 218 -4.42 -13.59 -14.56
N ALA A 219 -3.33 -14.37 -14.57
CA ALA A 219 -3.10 -15.40 -15.59
C ALA A 219 -4.23 -16.42 -15.62
N TRP A 220 -4.69 -16.88 -14.44
CA TRP A 220 -5.86 -17.74 -14.32
C TRP A 220 -7.13 -17.08 -14.84
N ALA A 221 -7.40 -15.82 -14.47
CA ALA A 221 -8.55 -15.06 -14.95
C ALA A 221 -8.56 -14.93 -16.49
N PHE A 222 -7.40 -14.69 -17.11
CA PHE A 222 -7.27 -14.68 -18.57
C PHE A 222 -7.61 -16.03 -19.20
N ILE A 223 -7.06 -17.13 -18.66
CA ILE A 223 -7.29 -18.49 -19.17
C ILE A 223 -8.76 -18.89 -19.00
N SER A 224 -9.31 -18.69 -17.80
CA SER A 224 -10.70 -19.00 -17.45
C SER A 224 -11.68 -18.28 -18.37
N ASN A 225 -11.51 -16.96 -18.57
CA ASN A 225 -12.42 -16.16 -19.40
C ASN A 225 -12.24 -16.43 -20.90
N ARG A 226 -11.02 -16.75 -21.38
CA ARG A 226 -10.78 -17.09 -22.78
C ARG A 226 -11.25 -18.49 -23.16
N CYS A 227 -11.04 -19.46 -22.28
CA CYS A 227 -11.37 -20.86 -22.52
C CYS A 227 -12.73 -21.25 -21.95
N HIS A 228 -13.47 -20.32 -21.33
CA HIS A 228 -14.69 -20.58 -20.56
C HIS A 228 -14.54 -21.74 -19.56
N PHE A 229 -13.34 -21.87 -19.00
CA PHE A 229 -12.96 -22.99 -18.14
C PHE A 229 -13.16 -22.62 -16.67
N LYS A 230 -14.12 -23.26 -16.02
CA LYS A 230 -14.34 -23.07 -14.58
C LYS A 230 -13.25 -23.74 -13.76
N MET A 231 -12.90 -23.12 -12.63
CA MET A 231 -11.94 -23.65 -11.69
C MET A 231 -12.39 -25.02 -11.17
N PRO A 232 -11.51 -26.06 -11.19
CA PRO A 232 -11.86 -27.35 -10.61
C PRO A 232 -12.21 -27.20 -9.13
N THR A 233 -13.29 -27.85 -8.70
CA THR A 233 -13.83 -27.72 -7.34
C THR A 233 -12.82 -28.06 -6.24
N ILE A 234 -11.91 -29.00 -6.50
CA ILE A 234 -10.83 -29.36 -5.57
C ILE A 234 -9.88 -28.18 -5.35
N MET A 235 -9.50 -27.49 -6.42
CA MET A 235 -8.61 -26.33 -6.33
C MET A 235 -9.35 -25.14 -5.71
N GLU A 236 -10.58 -24.89 -6.13
CA GLU A 236 -11.41 -23.79 -5.60
C GLU A 236 -11.63 -23.96 -4.09
N GLY A 237 -12.06 -25.15 -3.66
CA GLY A 237 -12.25 -25.45 -2.24
C GLY A 237 -10.97 -25.30 -1.43
N SER A 238 -9.82 -25.73 -1.97
CA SER A 238 -8.52 -25.62 -1.28
C SER A 238 -8.12 -24.16 -1.07
N ILE A 239 -8.28 -23.30 -2.08
CA ILE A 239 -8.00 -21.88 -1.98
C ILE A 239 -8.98 -21.20 -1.02
N LEU A 240 -10.26 -21.52 -1.15
CA LEU A 240 -11.35 -20.92 -0.38
C LEU A 240 -11.22 -21.15 1.14
N ILE A 241 -10.72 -22.32 1.57
CA ILE A 241 -10.48 -22.59 2.99
C ILE A 241 -9.51 -21.57 3.59
N MET A 242 -8.40 -21.30 2.90
CA MET A 242 -7.37 -20.40 3.41
C MET A 242 -7.71 -18.92 3.15
N SER A 243 -8.32 -18.62 2.01
CA SER A 243 -8.67 -17.24 1.64
C SER A 243 -9.78 -16.68 2.52
N ARG A 244 -10.77 -17.49 2.94
CA ARG A 244 -11.82 -17.07 3.89
C ARG A 244 -11.26 -16.62 5.23
N ALA A 245 -10.13 -17.17 5.67
CA ALA A 245 -9.44 -16.71 6.86
C ALA A 245 -8.73 -15.34 6.63
N GLY A 246 -8.40 -15.00 5.38
CA GLY A 246 -7.55 -13.88 4.99
C GLY A 246 -7.98 -12.51 5.53
N THR A 247 -9.26 -12.15 5.45
CA THR A 247 -9.71 -10.85 6.00
C THR A 247 -9.52 -10.79 7.52
N GLY A 248 -9.93 -11.85 8.23
CA GLY A 248 -9.84 -11.92 9.69
C GLY A 248 -8.41 -11.98 10.19
N THR A 249 -7.57 -12.82 9.58
CA THR A 249 -6.15 -12.94 9.95
C THR A 249 -5.35 -11.70 9.60
N ALA A 250 -5.68 -11.00 8.50
CA ALA A 250 -5.06 -9.73 8.16
C ALA A 250 -5.40 -8.63 9.17
N MET A 251 -6.67 -8.52 9.58
CA MET A 251 -7.08 -7.56 10.61
C MET A 251 -6.49 -7.92 11.98
N PHE A 252 -6.41 -9.21 12.32
CA PHE A 252 -5.73 -9.68 13.52
C PHE A 252 -4.23 -9.33 13.51
N SER A 253 -3.54 -9.60 12.40
CA SER A 253 -2.14 -9.23 12.18
C SER A 253 -1.93 -7.71 12.26
N MET A 254 -2.89 -6.92 11.77
CA MET A 254 -2.89 -5.46 11.95
C MET A 254 -2.99 -5.05 13.43
N GLY A 255 -3.81 -5.77 14.21
CA GLY A 255 -3.90 -5.61 15.66
C GLY A 255 -2.60 -5.96 16.39
N LEU A 256 -1.95 -7.07 16.01
CA LEU A 256 -0.62 -7.43 16.51
C LEU A 256 0.39 -6.32 16.18
N PHE A 257 0.41 -5.86 14.92
CA PHE A 257 1.28 -4.78 14.48
C PHE A 257 1.11 -3.51 15.33
N MET A 258 -0.13 -3.13 15.62
CA MET A 258 -0.46 -1.98 16.47
C MET A 258 0.02 -2.18 17.91
N ALA A 259 -0.12 -3.38 18.47
CA ALA A 259 0.32 -3.67 19.84
C ALA A 259 1.85 -3.73 20.00
N LEU A 260 2.57 -4.11 18.95
CA LEU A 260 4.04 -4.16 18.95
C LEU A 260 4.70 -2.80 18.81
N GLN A 261 3.97 -1.75 18.39
CA GLN A 261 4.55 -0.41 18.36
C GLN A 261 4.68 0.15 19.78
N GLU A 262 5.88 0.64 20.14
CA GLU A 262 6.12 1.26 21.45
C GLU A 262 5.26 2.51 21.70
N LYS A 263 4.89 3.22 20.63
CA LYS A 263 4.07 4.44 20.66
C LYS A 263 3.03 4.40 19.56
N PHE A 264 1.78 4.69 19.91
CA PHE A 264 0.69 4.89 18.94
C PHE A 264 0.94 6.09 18.01
N ILE A 265 1.60 7.13 18.54
CA ILE A 265 2.00 8.34 17.81
C ILE A 265 3.50 8.50 17.95
N ALA A 266 4.25 7.96 16.99
CA ALA A 266 5.71 7.96 17.04
C ALA A 266 6.34 9.25 16.51
N CYS A 267 5.63 9.99 15.64
CA CYS A 267 6.17 11.13 14.89
C CYS A 267 5.71 12.52 15.38
N GLY A 268 4.94 12.59 16.47
CA GLY A 268 4.36 13.84 16.99
C GLY A 268 3.09 14.29 16.26
N THR A 269 2.39 15.28 16.81
CA THR A 269 1.05 15.70 16.36
C THR A 269 1.06 16.34 14.96
N SER A 270 2.04 17.20 14.66
CA SER A 270 2.13 17.90 13.37
C SER A 270 2.34 16.93 12.19
N LEU A 271 3.25 15.97 12.32
CA LEU A 271 3.49 14.96 11.28
C LEU A 271 2.33 13.96 11.15
N THR A 272 1.64 13.66 12.25
CA THR A 272 0.42 12.85 12.23
C THR A 272 -0.69 13.55 11.45
N LEU A 273 -0.94 14.83 11.75
CA LEU A 273 -1.93 15.63 11.04
C LEU A 273 -1.60 15.72 9.55
N PHE A 274 -0.33 15.97 9.22
CA PHE A 274 0.13 15.96 7.83
C PHE A 274 -0.16 14.63 7.12
N GLY A 275 0.15 13.49 7.75
CA GLY A 275 -0.15 12.17 7.21
C GLY A 275 -1.65 11.93 7.00
N MET A 276 -2.50 12.35 7.94
CA MET A 276 -3.95 12.22 7.82
C MET A 276 -4.52 13.10 6.71
N VAL A 277 -4.04 14.33 6.58
CA VAL A 277 -4.43 15.23 5.47
C VAL A 277 -4.03 14.61 4.14
N LEU A 278 -2.81 14.08 4.01
CA LEU A 278 -2.41 13.41 2.78
C LEU A 278 -3.26 12.17 2.45
N ARG A 279 -3.55 11.36 3.47
CA ARG A 279 -4.30 10.10 3.32
C ARG A 279 -5.77 10.32 2.99
N PHE A 280 -6.45 11.13 3.79
CA PHE A 280 -7.90 11.27 3.76
C PHE A 280 -8.39 12.49 3.01
N ILE A 281 -7.52 13.43 2.61
CA ILE A 281 -7.92 14.62 1.86
C ILE A 281 -7.19 14.67 0.51
N ALA A 282 -5.86 14.72 0.51
CA ALA A 282 -5.09 14.89 -0.72
C ALA A 282 -5.22 13.71 -1.69
N GLY A 283 -5.14 12.47 -1.19
CA GLY A 283 -5.36 11.26 -1.99
C GLY A 283 -6.75 11.23 -2.64
N PRO A 284 -7.84 11.34 -1.86
CA PRO A 284 -9.21 11.41 -2.40
C PRO A 284 -9.45 12.59 -3.33
N ALA A 285 -8.89 13.77 -3.05
CA ALA A 285 -9.01 14.94 -3.92
C ALA A 285 -8.30 14.72 -5.27
N ALA A 286 -7.09 14.17 -5.27
CA ALA A 286 -6.40 13.81 -6.51
C ALA A 286 -7.19 12.77 -7.31
N MET A 287 -7.81 11.79 -6.63
CA MET A 287 -8.68 10.81 -7.27
C MET A 287 -9.94 11.45 -7.85
N ALA A 288 -10.57 12.39 -7.14
CA ALA A 288 -11.73 13.12 -7.64
C ALA A 288 -11.38 13.91 -8.91
N ILE A 289 -10.25 14.63 -8.92
CA ILE A 289 -9.78 15.38 -10.09
C ILE A 289 -9.50 14.42 -11.26
N GLY A 290 -8.78 13.32 -11.01
CA GLY A 290 -8.48 12.32 -12.05
C GLY A 290 -9.74 11.67 -12.63
N ALA A 291 -10.72 11.35 -11.77
CA ALA A 291 -11.98 10.75 -12.17
C ALA A 291 -12.86 11.70 -12.99
N ILE A 292 -12.97 12.97 -12.58
CA ILE A 292 -13.69 14.01 -13.33
C ILE A 292 -13.01 14.27 -14.67
N ALA A 293 -11.67 14.33 -14.72
CA ALA A 293 -10.91 14.55 -15.95
C ALA A 293 -11.13 13.46 -17.00
N VAL A 294 -11.40 12.23 -16.58
CA VAL A 294 -11.71 11.09 -17.46
C VAL A 294 -13.21 10.99 -17.78
N GLY A 295 -14.04 11.82 -17.15
CA GLY A 295 -15.50 11.84 -17.37
C GLY A 295 -16.25 10.74 -16.62
N LEU A 296 -15.73 10.28 -15.48
CA LEU A 296 -16.47 9.37 -14.59
C LEU A 296 -17.59 10.13 -13.86
N HIS A 297 -18.77 9.54 -13.82
CA HIS A 297 -19.96 10.12 -13.17
C HIS A 297 -20.68 9.05 -12.33
N GLY A 298 -21.60 9.49 -11.47
CA GLY A 298 -22.45 8.62 -10.66
C GLY A 298 -21.66 7.76 -9.67
N ASP A 299 -22.13 6.55 -9.43
CA ASP A 299 -21.60 5.68 -8.37
C ASP A 299 -20.14 5.27 -8.61
N ILE A 300 -19.70 5.15 -9.86
CA ILE A 300 -18.30 4.82 -10.18
C ILE A 300 -17.38 5.93 -9.66
N LEU A 301 -17.73 7.20 -9.86
CA LEU A 301 -16.98 8.35 -9.32
C LEU A 301 -16.94 8.32 -7.79
N ARG A 302 -18.07 8.04 -7.14
CA ARG A 302 -18.15 7.97 -5.68
C ARG A 302 -17.28 6.85 -5.11
N VAL A 303 -17.35 5.66 -5.72
CA VAL A 303 -16.53 4.50 -5.36
C VAL A 303 -15.04 4.82 -5.50
N CYS A 304 -14.62 5.49 -6.58
CA CYS A 304 -13.23 5.93 -6.77
C CYS A 304 -12.72 6.76 -5.58
N ILE A 305 -13.48 7.79 -5.19
CA ILE A 305 -13.09 8.74 -4.15
C ILE A 305 -13.03 8.05 -2.79
N ILE A 306 -14.05 7.24 -2.45
CA ILE A 306 -14.11 6.51 -1.18
C ILE A 306 -13.00 5.46 -1.11
N GLN A 307 -12.72 4.76 -2.21
CA GLN A 307 -11.61 3.80 -2.26
C GLN A 307 -10.26 4.50 -2.03
N ALA A 308 -10.06 5.68 -2.60
CA ALA A 308 -8.87 6.48 -2.36
C ALA A 308 -8.77 6.95 -0.89
N ALA A 309 -9.89 7.02 -0.15
CA ALA A 309 -9.97 7.42 1.26
C ALA A 309 -9.86 6.25 2.27
N LEU A 310 -9.66 5.01 1.82
CA LEU A 310 -9.52 3.83 2.71
C LEU A 310 -8.38 3.98 3.75
N PRO A 311 -8.24 3.14 4.78
CA PRO A 311 -7.06 3.21 5.63
C PRO A 311 -5.77 2.82 4.91
N GLN A 312 -4.63 3.22 5.47
CA GLN A 312 -3.29 2.97 4.93
C GLN A 312 -2.93 1.47 4.97
N SER A 313 -2.19 0.98 3.96
CA SER A 313 -1.66 -0.39 3.96
C SER A 313 -0.45 -0.58 4.88
N ILE A 314 -0.37 -1.71 5.60
CA ILE A 314 0.80 -2.12 6.40
C ILE A 314 2.05 -2.25 5.53
N THR A 315 1.91 -2.66 4.26
CA THR A 315 3.04 -2.82 3.33
C THR A 315 3.84 -1.55 3.15
N SER A 316 3.19 -0.38 3.22
CA SER A 316 3.84 0.91 3.14
C SER A 316 4.84 1.13 4.29
N PHE A 317 4.47 0.75 5.52
CA PHE A 317 5.37 0.77 6.67
C PHE A 317 6.54 -0.21 6.50
N ILE A 318 6.27 -1.43 6.04
CA ILE A 318 7.31 -2.45 5.84
C ILE A 318 8.38 -1.93 4.87
N TYR A 319 7.98 -1.37 3.72
CA TYR A 319 8.93 -0.77 2.79
C TYR A 319 9.64 0.45 3.37
N ALA A 320 8.93 1.28 4.14
CA ALA A 320 9.57 2.40 4.78
C ALA A 320 10.66 1.97 5.76
N LYS A 321 10.43 0.88 6.52
CA LYS A 321 11.42 0.30 7.44
C LYS A 321 12.57 -0.36 6.69
N GLU A 322 12.29 -1.18 5.68
CA GLU A 322 13.31 -1.90 4.89
C GLU A 322 14.26 -0.95 4.16
N TYR A 323 13.74 0.16 3.63
CA TYR A 323 14.52 1.11 2.85
C TYR A 323 15.04 2.30 3.66
N GLY A 324 14.77 2.39 4.96
CA GLY A 324 15.25 3.50 5.81
C GLY A 324 14.57 4.85 5.52
N LEU A 325 13.26 4.85 5.31
CA LEU A 325 12.40 6.04 5.23
C LEU A 325 11.79 6.38 6.60
N HIS A 326 10.84 7.32 6.60
CA HIS A 326 10.08 7.78 7.76
C HIS A 326 9.09 6.71 8.29
N ALA A 327 9.58 5.54 8.71
CA ALA A 327 8.77 4.42 9.19
C ALA A 327 7.83 4.84 10.34
N ASN A 328 8.26 5.72 11.25
CA ASN A 328 7.44 6.25 12.35
C ASN A 328 6.21 7.04 11.89
N VAL A 329 6.31 7.74 10.75
CA VAL A 329 5.18 8.48 10.18
C VAL A 329 4.19 7.50 9.57
N LEU A 330 4.67 6.49 8.84
CA LEU A 330 3.80 5.48 8.23
C LEU A 330 3.16 4.56 9.26
N SER A 331 3.85 4.16 10.33
CA SER A 331 3.23 3.36 11.41
C SER A 331 2.10 4.13 12.08
N THR A 332 2.33 5.41 12.40
CA THR A 332 1.30 6.29 12.96
C THR A 332 0.13 6.46 11.98
N ALA A 333 0.42 6.59 10.68
CA ALA A 333 -0.62 6.69 9.64
C ALA A 333 -1.47 5.41 9.52
N VAL A 334 -0.85 4.24 9.65
CA VAL A 334 -1.54 2.95 9.68
C VAL A 334 -2.43 2.85 10.92
N ILE A 335 -1.88 3.11 12.11
CA ILE A 335 -2.60 2.95 13.38
C ILE A 335 -3.74 3.96 13.52
N PHE A 336 -3.41 5.25 13.47
CA PHE A 336 -4.40 6.30 13.67
C PHE A 336 -5.36 6.38 12.48
N GLY A 337 -4.88 6.11 11.26
CA GLY A 337 -5.72 6.04 10.07
C GLY A 337 -6.75 4.93 10.18
N MET A 338 -6.42 3.76 10.73
CA MET A 338 -7.42 2.72 11.00
C MET A 338 -8.51 3.20 11.97
N MET A 339 -8.13 3.81 13.09
CA MET A 339 -9.09 4.27 14.11
C MET A 339 -10.06 5.33 13.57
N VAL A 340 -9.58 6.22 12.72
CA VAL A 340 -10.35 7.35 12.17
C VAL A 340 -11.04 7.00 10.84
N SER A 341 -10.67 5.88 10.20
CA SER A 341 -11.17 5.55 8.86
C SER A 341 -12.69 5.35 8.80
N LEU A 342 -13.30 4.64 9.75
CA LEU A 342 -14.74 4.38 9.74
C LEU A 342 -15.58 5.68 9.72
N PRO A 343 -15.43 6.62 10.69
CA PRO A 343 -16.23 7.85 10.67
C PRO A 343 -15.91 8.71 9.44
N VAL A 344 -14.66 8.77 8.99
CA VAL A 344 -14.29 9.52 7.78
C VAL A 344 -14.95 8.94 6.53
N LEU A 345 -14.95 7.62 6.37
CA LEU A 345 -15.55 6.96 5.21
C LEU A 345 -17.07 7.09 5.18
N VAL A 346 -17.72 7.02 6.35
CA VAL A 346 -19.16 7.32 6.49
C VAL A 346 -19.46 8.78 6.14
N ALA A 347 -18.61 9.72 6.57
CA ALA A 347 -18.76 11.13 6.19
C ALA A 347 -18.60 11.33 4.67
N TYR A 348 -17.59 10.70 4.05
CA TYR A 348 -17.43 10.71 2.59
C TYR A 348 -18.65 10.15 1.87
N TYR A 349 -19.23 9.07 2.38
CA TYR A 349 -20.45 8.49 1.82
C TYR A 349 -21.61 9.49 1.85
N ALA A 350 -21.86 10.09 3.02
CA ALA A 350 -22.90 11.10 3.23
C ALA A 350 -22.75 12.30 2.29
N ILE A 351 -21.52 12.85 2.19
CA ILE A 351 -21.23 14.05 1.40
C ILE A 351 -21.35 13.77 -0.10
N LEU A 352 -20.81 12.65 -0.59
CA LEU A 352 -20.81 12.34 -2.02
C LEU A 352 -22.18 11.93 -2.56
N GLU A 353 -23.07 11.44 -1.71
CA GLU A 353 -24.47 11.20 -2.10
C GLU A 353 -25.29 12.50 -2.08
N PHE A 354 -24.89 13.48 -1.26
CA PHE A 354 -25.52 14.80 -1.25
C PHE A 354 -25.14 15.66 -2.45
N LEU A 355 -23.91 15.53 -2.96
CA LEU A 355 -23.38 16.25 -4.12
C LEU A 355 -23.92 15.74 -5.48
N ASN A 356 -25.18 15.30 -5.49
CA ASN A 356 -25.83 14.64 -6.63
C ASN A 356 -25.98 15.55 -7.86
#